data_AF-J2I6V0-F1
#
_entry.id   AF-J2I6V0-F1
#
_cell.length_a   1.000
_cell.length_b   1.000
_cell.length_c   1.000
_cell.angle_alpha   90.00
_cell.angle_beta   90.00
_cell.angle_gamma   90.00
#
_symmetry.space_group_name_H-M   'P 1'
#
loop_
_entity.id
_entity.type
_entity.pdbx_description
1 polymer ?
#
loop_
_entity_poly.entity_id
_entity_poly.type
_entity_poly.pdbx_seq_one_letter_code
_entity_poly.pdbx_strand_id
1 'polypeptide(L)'
;MRQRDEPLTSEDLTVCDEVLQRITEKHAINDHNTTVHLASIIIEIYRQGVHDTEQLALLAGASCEAMLEMRQLGPSSDPAPLQASGRKYQGVGKRQDGSS
;
A
#
# COMPACT_ATOMS: atom_id res chain seq x y z
N MET A 1 -15.65 -25.19 19.20
CA MET A 1 -15.71 -25.31 17.72
C MET A 1 -15.32 -23.95 17.15
N ARG A 2 -14.52 -23.90 16.08
CA ARG A 2 -13.94 -22.65 15.57
C ARG A 2 -15.02 -21.88 14.79
N GLN A 3 -15.50 -20.75 15.31
CA GLN A 3 -16.41 -19.84 14.59
C GLN A 3 -15.90 -19.47 13.18
N ARG A 4 -14.58 -19.55 12.98
CA ARG A 4 -13.93 -19.38 11.68
C ARG A 4 -14.51 -20.24 10.56
N ASP A 5 -14.98 -21.46 10.83
CA ASP A 5 -15.44 -22.39 9.79
C ASP A 5 -16.93 -22.24 9.44
N GLU A 6 -17.67 -21.38 10.16
CA GLU A 6 -19.07 -21.09 9.86
C GLU A 6 -19.18 -20.11 8.67
N PRO A 7 -20.15 -20.32 7.76
CA PRO A 7 -20.41 -19.39 6.68
C PRO A 7 -20.95 -18.07 7.25
N LEU A 8 -20.49 -16.95 6.71
CA LEU A 8 -21.03 -15.64 7.05
C LEU A 8 -22.46 -15.52 6.53
N THR A 9 -23.33 -14.99 7.37
CA THR A 9 -24.70 -14.60 7.01
C THR A 9 -24.69 -13.26 6.28
N SER A 10 -25.83 -12.88 5.69
CA SER A 10 -26.00 -11.54 5.11
C SER A 10 -25.89 -10.42 6.15
N GLU A 11 -26.25 -10.68 7.41
CA GLU A 11 -26.14 -9.72 8.51
C GLU A 11 -24.67 -9.48 8.85
N ASP A 12 -23.87 -10.54 8.94
CA ASP A 12 -22.42 -10.45 9.16
C ASP A 12 -21.73 -9.67 8.03
N LEU A 13 -22.15 -9.91 6.79
CA LEU A 13 -21.63 -9.18 5.62
C LEU A 13 -22.03 -7.71 5.63
N THR A 14 -23.21 -7.36 6.13
CA THR A 14 -23.62 -5.95 6.31
C THR A 14 -22.71 -5.25 7.30
N VAL A 15 -22.42 -5.88 8.44
CA VAL A 15 -21.49 -5.33 9.45
C VAL A 15 -20.08 -5.15 8.86
N CYS A 16 -19.58 -6.14 8.11
CA CYS A 16 -18.29 -6.04 7.46
C CYS A 16 -18.24 -4.90 6.42
N ASP A 17 -19.31 -4.70 5.66
CA ASP A 17 -19.42 -3.63 4.65
C ASP A 17 -19.48 -2.24 5.30
N GLU A 18 -20.23 -2.07 6.40
CA GLU A 18 -20.27 -0.81 7.15
C GLU A 18 -18.88 -0.40 7.66
N VAL A 19 -18.11 -1.35 8.19
CA VAL A 19 -16.73 -1.10 8.61
C VAL A 19 -15.83 -0.76 7.41
N LEU A 20 -15.99 -1.46 6.28
CA LEU A 20 -15.25 -1.17 5.06
C LEU A 20 -15.50 0.26 4.57
N GLN A 21 -16.78 0.68 4.51
CA GLN A 21 -17.16 2.03 4.12
C GLN A 21 -16.53 3.07 5.05
N ARG A 22 -16.64 2.90 6.37
CA ARG A 22 -16.04 3.83 7.36
C ARG A 22 -14.54 4.00 7.18
N ILE A 23 -13.80 2.92 6.94
CA ILE A 23 -12.34 2.98 6.79
C ILE A 23 -11.96 3.58 5.43
N THR A 24 -12.61 3.15 4.36
CA THR A 24 -12.32 3.67 3.01
C THR A 24 -12.60 5.17 2.91
N GLU A 25 -13.68 5.65 3.55
CA GLU A 25 -13.99 7.08 3.67
C GLU A 25 -12.94 7.82 4.52
N LYS A 26 -12.61 7.30 5.71
CA LYS A 26 -11.61 7.91 6.62
C LYS A 26 -10.25 8.13 5.94
N HIS A 27 -9.83 7.19 5.10
CA HIS A 27 -8.51 7.22 4.44
C HIS A 27 -8.56 7.65 2.96
N ALA A 28 -9.73 8.10 2.46
CA ALA A 28 -9.95 8.48 1.06
C ALA A 28 -9.48 7.40 0.05
N ILE A 29 -9.73 6.13 0.35
CA ILE A 29 -9.33 4.99 -0.48
C ILE A 29 -10.33 4.84 -1.62
N ASN A 30 -9.87 5.11 -2.83
CA ASN A 30 -10.68 5.03 -4.05
C ASN A 30 -10.23 3.89 -4.99
N ASP A 31 -9.14 3.17 -4.66
CA ASP A 31 -8.63 2.10 -5.51
C ASP A 31 -9.24 0.74 -5.18
N HIS A 32 -9.80 0.08 -6.19
CA HIS A 32 -10.52 -1.17 -6.05
C HIS A 32 -9.69 -2.28 -5.38
N ASN A 33 -8.40 -2.35 -5.68
CA ASN A 33 -7.53 -3.39 -5.13
C ASN A 33 -7.34 -3.23 -3.61
N THR A 34 -7.10 -2.02 -3.12
CA THR A 34 -7.03 -1.75 -1.67
C THR A 34 -8.38 -2.04 -1.00
N THR A 35 -9.49 -1.61 -1.61
CA THR A 35 -10.84 -1.88 -1.06
C THR A 35 -11.11 -3.38 -0.93
N VAL A 36 -10.83 -4.17 -1.98
CA VAL A 36 -11.00 -5.64 -1.95
C VAL A 36 -10.08 -6.30 -0.92
N HIS A 37 -8.84 -5.83 -0.82
CA HIS A 37 -7.90 -6.36 0.15
C HIS A 37 -8.35 -6.07 1.58
N LEU A 38 -8.81 -4.85 1.85
CA LEU A 38 -9.33 -4.44 3.14
C LEU A 38 -10.62 -5.21 3.50
N ALA A 39 -11.53 -5.42 2.55
CA ALA A 39 -12.73 -6.24 2.75
C ALA A 39 -12.36 -7.67 3.18
N SER A 40 -11.35 -8.25 2.55
CA SER A 40 -10.84 -9.59 2.90
C SER A 40 -10.28 -9.64 4.33
N ILE A 41 -9.57 -8.59 4.75
CA ILE A 41 -9.03 -8.46 6.11
C ILE A 41 -10.16 -8.35 7.14
N ILE A 42 -11.14 -7.48 6.89
CA ILE A 42 -12.31 -7.29 7.78
C ILE A 42 -13.05 -8.62 7.97
N ILE A 43 -13.32 -9.35 6.88
CA ILE A 43 -13.98 -10.66 6.92
C ILE A 43 -13.17 -11.68 7.75
N GLU A 44 -11.85 -11.73 7.59
CA GLU A 44 -11.02 -12.67 8.34
C GLU A 44 -10.95 -12.31 9.83
N ILE A 45 -10.89 -11.02 10.19
CA ILE A 45 -10.95 -10.56 11.58
C ILE A 45 -12.31 -10.92 12.20
N TYR A 46 -13.41 -10.71 11.47
CA TYR A 46 -14.75 -11.09 11.91
C TYR A 46 -14.81 -12.60 12.20
N ARG A 47 -14.33 -13.44 11.28
CA ARG A 47 -14.29 -14.91 11.44
C ARG A 47 -13.40 -15.39 12.60
N GLN A 48 -12.51 -14.54 13.11
CA GLN A 48 -11.72 -14.83 14.31
C GLN A 48 -12.49 -14.55 15.61
N GLY A 49 -13.74 -14.06 15.53
CA GLY A 49 -14.64 -13.83 16.65
C GLY A 49 -14.78 -12.36 17.06
N VAL A 50 -14.27 -11.42 16.26
CA VAL A 50 -14.39 -9.98 16.54
C VAL A 50 -15.66 -9.45 15.88
N HIS A 51 -16.78 -9.56 16.59
CA HIS A 51 -18.09 -9.17 16.09
C HIS A 51 -18.54 -7.78 16.57
N ASP A 52 -17.84 -7.19 17.54
CA ASP A 52 -18.08 -5.80 17.96
C ASP A 52 -17.59 -4.83 16.87
N THR A 53 -18.49 -4.01 16.35
CA THR A 53 -18.22 -3.14 15.20
C THR A 53 -17.07 -2.14 15.45
N GLU A 54 -16.95 -1.59 16.66
CA GLU A 54 -15.87 -0.65 16.97
C GLU A 54 -14.51 -1.35 17.08
N GLN A 55 -14.45 -2.53 17.71
CA GLN A 55 -13.23 -3.33 17.74
C GLN A 55 -12.81 -3.82 16.34
N LEU A 56 -13.78 -4.22 15.51
CA LEU A 56 -13.53 -4.62 14.14
C LEU A 56 -12.96 -3.44 13.32
N ALA A 57 -13.55 -2.26 13.44
CA ALA A 57 -13.05 -1.04 12.79
C ALA A 57 -11.66 -0.63 13.28
N LEU A 58 -11.37 -0.78 14.58
CA LEU A 58 -10.05 -0.50 15.15
C LEU A 58 -8.97 -1.40 14.54
N LEU A 59 -9.19 -2.71 14.52
CA LEU A 59 -8.21 -3.69 14.02
C LEU A 59 -8.02 -3.61 12.51
N ALA A 60 -9.11 -3.46 11.75
CA ALA A 60 -9.06 -3.28 10.31
C ALA A 60 -8.43 -1.92 9.94
N GLY A 61 -8.69 -0.87 10.73
CA GLY A 61 -8.06 0.44 10.58
C GLY A 61 -6.55 0.40 10.74
N ALA A 62 -6.05 -0.27 11.80
CA ALA A 62 -4.61 -0.46 11.99
C ALA A 62 -3.97 -1.25 10.83
N SER A 63 -4.67 -2.28 10.32
CA SER A 63 -4.21 -3.04 9.14
C SER A 63 -4.16 -2.18 7.88
N CYS A 64 -5.16 -1.31 7.69
CA CYS A 64 -5.21 -0.34 6.60
C CYS A 64 -4.05 0.66 6.68
N GLU A 65 -3.78 1.21 7.86
CA GLU A 65 -2.66 2.14 8.09
C GLU A 65 -1.32 1.47 7.73
N ALA A 66 -1.08 0.25 8.20
CA ALA A 66 0.12 -0.52 7.85
C ALA A 66 0.24 -0.78 6.34
N MET A 67 -0.85 -1.12 5.65
CA MET A 67 -0.86 -1.29 4.20
C MET A 67 -0.47 -0.01 3.44
N LEU A 68 -1.01 1.13 3.88
CA LEU A 68 -0.73 2.43 3.25
C LEU A 68 0.70 2.89 3.51
N GLU A 69 1.26 2.62 4.69
CA GLU A 69 2.67 2.86 4.99
C GLU A 69 3.58 2.00 4.11
N MET A 70 3.29 0.70 3.98
CA MET A 70 4.04 -0.20 3.10
C MET A 70 4.01 0.23 1.64
N ARG A 71 2.86 0.76 1.15
CA ARG A 71 2.75 1.30 -0.21
C ARG A 71 3.64 2.53 -0.41
N GLN A 72 3.77 3.39 0.60
CA GLN A 72 4.62 4.58 0.55
C GLN A 72 6.12 4.28 0.60
N LEU A 73 6.51 3.10 1.10
CA LEU A 73 7.90 2.63 1.17
C LEU A 73 8.41 1.97 -0.13
N GLY A 74 7.57 1.83 -1.16
CA GLY A 74 8.02 1.41 -2.50
C GLY A 74 9.04 2.40 -3.10
N PRO A 75 9.89 2.00 -4.05
CA PRO A 75 10.83 2.93 -4.68
C PRO A 75 10.03 4.12 -5.22
N SER A 76 10.37 5.32 -4.74
CA SER A 76 9.72 6.55 -5.13
C SER A 76 9.55 6.60 -6.65
N SER A 77 8.31 6.75 -7.12
CA SER A 77 8.01 6.95 -8.55
C SER A 77 8.50 8.31 -9.04
N ASP A 78 9.04 9.17 -8.17
CA ASP A 78 9.75 10.36 -8.62
C ASP A 78 11.10 9.92 -9.21
N PRO A 79 11.33 10.08 -10.52
CA PRO A 79 12.68 9.94 -11.06
C PRO A 79 13.53 10.99 -10.35
N ALA A 80 14.53 10.53 -9.58
CA ALA A 80 15.53 11.41 -9.00
C ALA A 80 16.01 12.37 -10.11
N PRO A 81 16.02 13.70 -9.87
CA PRO A 81 16.40 14.63 -10.91
C PRO A 81 17.80 14.26 -11.38
N LEU A 82 17.92 13.98 -12.68
CA LEU A 82 19.19 13.77 -13.36
C LEU A 82 20.07 14.99 -13.07
N GLN A 83 20.94 14.89 -12.07
CA GLN A 83 22.01 15.85 -11.92
C GLN A 83 22.90 15.69 -13.14
N ALA A 84 22.76 16.62 -14.07
CA ALA A 84 23.67 16.80 -15.19
C ALA A 84 25.06 17.12 -14.63
N SER A 85 25.82 16.10 -14.30
CA SER A 85 27.23 16.22 -13.96
C SER A 85 27.96 16.55 -15.25
N GLY A 86 28.13 17.84 -15.51
CA GLY A 86 28.97 18.37 -16.58
C GLY A 86 30.43 17.98 -16.32
N ARG A 87 30.83 16.78 -16.75
CA ARG A 87 32.24 16.49 -16.98
C ARG A 87 32.68 17.22 -18.25
N LYS A 88 33.35 18.35 -18.08
CA LYS A 88 34.16 18.96 -19.13
C LYS A 88 35.22 17.94 -19.55
N TYR A 89 35.11 17.44 -20.78
CA TYR A 89 36.19 16.70 -21.42
C TYR A 89 37.33 17.68 -21.70
N GLN A 90 38.42 17.57 -20.94
CA GLN A 90 39.67 18.27 -21.25
C GLN A 90 40.40 17.46 -22.32
N GLY A 91 40.37 17.95 -23.56
CA GLY A 91 41.13 17.39 -24.67
C GLY A 91 42.63 17.61 -24.45
N VAL A 92 43.38 16.52 -24.30
CA VAL A 92 44.85 16.54 -24.37
C VAL A 92 45.24 16.21 -25.80
N GLY A 93 45.52 17.26 -26.59
CA GLY A 93 46.06 17.14 -27.93
C GLY A 93 47.46 16.51 -27.91
N LYS A 94 47.63 15.43 -28.66
CA LYS A 94 48.91 14.74 -28.87
C LYS A 94 49.93 15.67 -29.52
N ARG A 95 51.18 15.61 -29.04
CA ARG A 95 52.35 16.16 -29.74
C ARG A 95 52.56 15.36 -31.03
N GLN A 96 52.77 16.06 -32.14
CA GLN A 96 53.22 15.47 -33.40
C GLN A 96 54.74 15.40 -33.37
N ASP A 97 55.27 14.19 -33.49
CA ASP A 97 56.68 13.94 -33.77
C ASP A 97 56.88 14.10 -35.28
N GLY A 98 57.66 15.12 -35.67
CA GLY A 98 58.10 15.32 -37.04
C GLY A 98 59.57 14.91 -37.17
N SER A 99 59.84 13.80 -37.85
CA SER A 99 61.15 13.45 -38.38
C SER A 99 61.01 13.03 -39.84
N SER A 100 61.49 13.89 -40.73
CA SER A 100 62.19 13.57 -41.98
C SER A 100 62.87 14.83 -42.48
#